data_AF-A0A2G6CAQ5-F1
#
_entry.id   AF-A0A2G6CAQ5-F1
#
_cell.length_a   1.000
_cell.length_b   1.000
_cell.length_c   1.000
_cell.angle_alpha   90.00
_cell.angle_beta   90.00
_cell.angle_gamma   90.00
#
_symmetry.space_group_name_H-M   'P 1'
#
loop_
_entity.id
_entity.type
_entity.pdbx_description
1 polymer ?
#
loop_
_entity_poly.entity_id
_entity_poly.type
_entity_poly.pdbx_seq_one_letter_code
_entity_poly.pdbx_strand_id
1 'polypeptide(L)'
;MGENSNTTNKYVPGSSEKKRAVMLYLLLGIILVSTSNIELSEFEVAHFKQALGWRAVFLLILLVNIVLLFIPFVRWLAVLVLFADIIIAAIFVKQARDGKYYVLKQESPLFLFQGVGDWIVGIFALNLRMKNTSNTMIDDITLEK
;
A
#
# COMPACT_ATOMS: atom_id res chain seq x y z
N MET A 1 -18.15 38.27 -6.45
CA MET A 1 -17.01 37.51 -6.96
C MET A 1 -16.11 37.20 -5.79
N GLY A 2 -16.22 35.99 -5.23
CA GLY A 2 -15.34 35.49 -4.17
C GLY A 2 -14.93 34.09 -4.56
N GLU A 3 -13.71 33.94 -5.05
CA GLU A 3 -13.07 32.64 -5.28
C GLU A 3 -12.84 32.00 -3.91
N ASN A 4 -13.68 31.03 -3.55
CA ASN A 4 -13.43 30.15 -2.41
C ASN A 4 -12.43 29.10 -2.88
N SER A 5 -11.14 29.41 -2.79
CA SER A 5 -10.06 28.44 -2.99
C SER A 5 -10.08 27.43 -1.83
N ASN A 6 -10.92 26.40 -1.96
CA ASN A 6 -10.78 25.16 -1.20
C ASN A 6 -9.42 24.53 -1.58
N THR A 7 -8.34 25.04 -0.99
CA THR A 7 -7.05 24.37 -0.96
C THR A 7 -7.23 23.15 -0.09
N THR A 8 -7.66 22.04 -0.70
CA THR A 8 -7.57 20.71 -0.10
C THR A 8 -6.12 20.53 0.35
N ASN A 9 -5.89 20.69 1.65
CA ASN A 9 -4.60 20.53 2.28
C ASN A 9 -4.10 19.12 1.98
N LYS A 10 -3.18 19.00 1.02
CA LYS A 10 -2.68 17.70 0.58
C LYS A 10 -1.83 17.15 1.71
N TYR A 11 -2.30 16.08 2.36
CA TYR A 11 -1.56 15.43 3.44
C TYR A 11 -0.17 14.97 2.95
N VAL A 12 0.86 15.32 3.73
CA VAL A 12 2.26 15.01 3.42
C VAL A 12 2.78 14.01 4.47
N PRO A 13 3.13 12.77 4.08
CA PRO A 13 3.58 11.76 5.04
C PRO A 13 4.98 12.08 5.58
N GLY A 14 5.17 11.84 6.87
CA GLY A 14 6.43 11.97 7.58
C GLY A 14 7.44 10.88 7.22
N SER A 15 8.69 11.08 7.65
CA SER A 15 9.80 10.13 7.43
C SER A 15 9.53 8.73 7.99
N SER A 16 8.96 8.64 9.19
CA SER A 16 8.60 7.36 9.84
C SER A 16 7.50 6.63 9.08
N GLU A 17 6.49 7.35 8.60
CA GLU A 17 5.38 6.80 7.82
C GLU A 17 5.86 6.24 6.49
N LYS A 18 6.74 6.96 5.79
CA LYS A 18 7.38 6.48 4.55
C LYS A 18 8.18 5.19 4.77
N LYS A 19 8.94 5.10 5.87
CA LYS A 19 9.70 3.88 6.22
C LYS A 19 8.78 2.69 6.49
N ARG A 20 7.70 2.91 7.26
CA ARG A 20 6.70 1.87 7.53
C ARG A 20 5.97 1.46 6.25
N ALA A 21 5.59 2.41 5.39
CA ALA A 21 4.97 2.11 4.10
C ALA A 21 5.88 1.29 3.18
N VAL A 22 7.19 1.54 3.15
CA VAL A 22 8.15 0.68 2.45
C VAL A 22 8.18 -0.73 3.07
N MET A 23 8.19 -0.81 4.40
CA MET A 23 8.17 -2.10 5.11
C MET A 23 6.90 -2.91 4.80
N LEU A 24 5.75 -2.28 4.57
CA LEU A 24 4.50 -2.95 4.22
C LEU A 24 4.59 -3.76 2.92
N TYR A 25 5.48 -3.41 1.99
CA TYR A 25 5.67 -4.22 0.79
C TYR A 25 6.39 -5.53 1.06
N LEU A 26 7.03 -5.70 2.22
CA LEU A 26 7.53 -6.98 2.69
C LEU A 26 6.39 -7.75 3.38
N LEU A 27 6.32 -9.06 3.15
CA LEU A 27 5.31 -9.92 3.79
C LEU A 27 5.31 -9.75 5.32
N LEU A 28 6.51 -9.66 5.92
CA LEU A 28 6.68 -9.44 7.35
C LEU A 28 6.04 -8.12 7.83
N GLY A 29 6.11 -7.06 7.01
CA GLY A 29 5.49 -5.77 7.34
C GLY A 29 3.97 -5.85 7.43
N ILE A 30 3.35 -6.58 6.49
CA ILE A 30 1.91 -6.84 6.49
C ILE A 30 1.50 -7.60 7.76
N ILE A 31 2.23 -8.68 8.08
CA ILE A 31 1.94 -9.52 9.26
C ILE A 31 2.06 -8.69 10.54
N LEU A 32 3.14 -7.93 10.68
CA LEU A 32 3.39 -7.12 11.86
C LEU A 32 2.25 -6.11 12.05
N VAL A 33 1.91 -5.34 11.02
CA VAL A 33 0.82 -4.34 11.13
C VAL A 33 -0.53 -4.99 11.41
N SER A 34 -0.81 -6.14 10.81
CA SER A 34 -2.08 -6.86 11.03
C SER A 34 -2.20 -7.43 12.45
N THR A 35 -1.10 -7.67 13.15
CA THR A 35 -1.08 -8.33 14.48
C THR A 35 -0.82 -7.36 15.64
N SER A 36 -0.13 -6.26 15.40
CA SER A 36 0.38 -5.38 16.46
C SER A 36 -0.52 -4.18 16.80
N ASN A 37 -1.76 -4.12 16.26
CA ASN A 37 -2.72 -3.04 16.51
C ASN A 37 -2.13 -1.63 16.30
N ILE A 38 -1.19 -1.48 15.37
CA ILE A 38 -0.54 -0.21 15.06
C ILE A 38 -1.55 0.74 14.43
N GLU A 39 -1.55 1.99 14.88
CA GLU A 39 -2.30 3.07 14.23
C GLU A 39 -1.59 3.49 12.93
N LEU A 40 -2.34 3.46 11.83
CA LEU A 40 -1.87 3.76 10.49
C LEU A 40 -2.44 5.08 10.02
N SER A 41 -1.64 5.92 9.37
CA SER A 41 -2.16 7.08 8.66
C SER A 41 -2.88 6.69 7.37
N GLU A 42 -3.64 7.61 6.78
CA GLU A 42 -4.33 7.37 5.49
C GLU A 42 -3.36 6.91 4.38
N PHE A 43 -2.15 7.47 4.38
CA PHE A 43 -1.05 7.07 3.50
C PHE A 43 -0.63 5.62 3.72
N GLU A 44 -0.46 5.21 4.98
CA GLU A 44 -0.04 3.86 5.33
C GLU A 44 -1.15 2.84 5.04
N VAL A 45 -2.42 3.19 5.28
CA VAL A 45 -3.58 2.35 4.93
C VAL A 45 -3.66 2.10 3.42
N ALA A 46 -3.44 3.14 2.61
CA ALA A 46 -3.44 2.99 1.15
C ALA A 46 -2.35 2.00 0.69
N HIS A 47 -1.12 2.16 1.18
CA HIS A 47 -0.04 1.24 0.85
C HIS A 47 -0.19 -0.15 1.49
N PHE A 48 -0.84 -0.26 2.65
CA PHE A 48 -1.17 -1.55 3.26
C PHE A 48 -2.07 -2.36 2.34
N LYS A 49 -3.18 -1.74 1.87
CA LYS A 49 -4.12 -2.37 0.94
C LYS A 49 -3.43 -2.74 -0.38
N GLN A 50 -2.65 -1.82 -0.95
CA GLN A 50 -1.90 -2.08 -2.18
C GLN A 50 -0.89 -3.23 -2.03
N ALA A 51 -0.13 -3.26 -0.93
CA ALA A 51 0.83 -4.32 -0.65
C ALA A 51 0.13 -5.67 -0.42
N LEU A 52 -1.00 -5.67 0.31
CA LEU A 52 -1.79 -6.88 0.56
C LEU A 52 -2.33 -7.48 -0.75
N GLY A 53 -2.92 -6.64 -1.61
CA GLY A 53 -3.42 -7.12 -2.90
C GLY A 53 -2.31 -7.56 -3.84
N TRP A 54 -1.17 -6.84 -3.86
CA TRP A 54 0.02 -7.28 -4.59
C TRP A 54 0.49 -8.67 -4.15
N ARG A 55 0.62 -8.89 -2.83
CA ARG A 55 1.06 -10.18 -2.28
C ARG A 55 0.06 -11.29 -2.56
N ALA A 56 -1.23 -11.02 -2.53
CA ALA A 56 -2.25 -12.00 -2.92
C ALA A 56 -2.14 -12.40 -4.40
N VAL A 57 -1.97 -11.42 -5.29
CA VAL A 57 -1.78 -11.68 -6.74
C VAL A 57 -0.49 -12.47 -6.97
N PHE A 58 0.61 -12.10 -6.30
CA PHE A 58 1.87 -12.84 -6.38
C PHE A 58 1.70 -14.30 -5.96
N LEU A 59 1.02 -14.58 -4.83
CA LEU A 59 0.77 -15.95 -4.37
C LEU A 59 -0.07 -16.75 -5.37
N LEU A 60 -1.08 -16.13 -5.98
CA LEU A 60 -1.88 -16.76 -7.02
C LEU A 60 -1.03 -17.09 -8.26
N ILE A 61 -0.22 -16.15 -8.72
CA ILE A 61 0.72 -16.35 -9.82
C ILE A 61 1.73 -17.45 -9.49
N LEU A 62 2.25 -17.49 -8.26
CA LEU A 62 3.18 -18.50 -7.80
C LEU A 62 2.54 -19.91 -7.87
N LEU A 63 1.29 -20.05 -7.43
CA LEU A 63 0.55 -21.31 -7.53
C LEU A 63 0.39 -21.77 -8.98
N VAL A 64 0.03 -20.87 -9.90
CA VAL A 64 -0.05 -21.19 -11.33
C VAL A 64 1.33 -21.61 -11.87
N ASN A 65 2.40 -20.92 -11.46
CA ASN A 65 3.76 -21.25 -11.89
C ASN A 65 4.22 -22.63 -11.42
N ILE A 66 3.85 -23.06 -10.20
CA ILE A 66 4.14 -24.41 -9.70
C ILE A 66 3.52 -25.46 -10.63
N VAL A 67 2.28 -25.25 -11.08
CA VAL A 67 1.61 -26.16 -12.03
C VAL A 67 2.27 -26.11 -13.41
N LEU A 68 2.65 -24.93 -13.88
CA LEU A 68 3.30 -24.77 -15.19
C LEU A 68 4.72 -25.37 -15.26
N LEU A 69 5.40 -25.54 -14.12
CA LEU A 69 6.76 -26.11 -14.06
C LEU A 69 6.80 -27.57 -14.58
N PHE A 70 5.67 -28.28 -14.49
CA PHE A 70 5.50 -29.63 -15.05
C PHE A 70 5.43 -29.64 -16.59
N ILE A 71 5.27 -28.47 -17.24
CA ILE A 71 5.23 -28.34 -18.70
C ILE A 71 6.61 -27.85 -19.21
N PRO A 72 7.37 -28.66 -19.97
CA PRO A 72 8.78 -28.38 -20.29
C PRO A 72 9.01 -27.09 -21.10
N PHE A 73 8.05 -26.68 -21.94
CA PHE A 73 8.18 -25.49 -22.79
C PHE A 73 7.91 -24.16 -22.06
N VAL A 74 7.23 -24.19 -20.90
CA VAL A 74 6.73 -22.97 -20.22
C VAL A 74 7.66 -22.51 -19.09
N ARG A 75 8.76 -23.25 -18.83
CA ARG A 75 9.69 -22.97 -17.73
C ARG A 75 10.30 -21.57 -17.78
N TRP A 76 10.65 -21.08 -18.97
CA TRP A 76 11.21 -19.74 -19.15
C TRP A 76 10.18 -18.64 -18.89
N LEU A 77 8.90 -18.88 -19.19
CA LEU A 77 7.82 -17.94 -18.91
C LEU A 77 7.67 -17.75 -17.40
N ALA A 78 7.76 -18.83 -16.62
CA ALA A 78 7.68 -18.76 -15.16
C ALA A 78 8.78 -17.88 -14.56
N VAL A 79 10.01 -18.02 -15.05
CA VAL A 79 11.14 -17.18 -14.61
C VAL A 79 10.91 -15.71 -14.99
N LEU A 80 10.42 -15.43 -16.20
CA LEU A 80 10.14 -14.06 -16.66
C LEU A 80 9.08 -13.38 -15.79
N VAL A 81 8.03 -14.11 -15.41
CA VAL A 81 6.98 -13.62 -14.52
C VAL A 81 7.54 -13.23 -13.14
N LEU A 82 8.48 -14.02 -12.58
CA LEU A 82 9.14 -13.67 -11.31
C LEU A 82 10.00 -12.41 -11.43
N PHE A 83 10.68 -12.20 -12.56
CA PHE A 83 11.41 -10.94 -12.80
C PHE A 83 10.47 -9.73 -12.88
N ALA A 84 9.33 -9.87 -13.57
CA ALA A 84 8.32 -8.82 -13.62
C ALA A 84 7.78 -8.47 -12.23
N ASP A 85 7.61 -9.48 -11.35
CA ASP A 85 7.20 -9.30 -9.96
C ASP A 85 8.18 -8.39 -9.18
N ILE A 86 9.47 -8.68 -9.28
CA ILE A 86 10.52 -7.88 -8.62
C ILE A 86 10.50 -6.42 -9.12
N ILE A 87 10.32 -6.21 -10.43
CA ILE A 87 10.24 -4.86 -11.02
C ILE A 87 9.04 -4.09 -10.48
N ILE A 88 7.86 -4.72 -10.44
CA ILE A 88 6.64 -4.08 -9.93
C ILE A 88 6.78 -3.76 -8.44
N ALA A 89 7.35 -4.69 -7.65
CA ALA A 89 7.63 -4.46 -6.24
C ALA A 89 8.59 -3.27 -6.03
N ALA A 90 9.63 -3.14 -6.87
CA ALA A 90 10.55 -2.00 -6.81
C ALA A 90 9.85 -0.67 -7.14
N ILE A 91 8.91 -0.66 -8.08
CA ILE A 91 8.08 0.53 -8.40
C ILE A 91 7.24 0.93 -7.18
N PHE A 92 6.63 -0.02 -6.49
CA PHE A 92 5.83 0.25 -5.29
C PHE A 92 6.65 0.79 -4.12
N VAL A 93 7.81 0.18 -3.87
CA VAL A 93 8.74 0.67 -2.85
C VAL A 93 9.19 2.10 -3.16
N LYS A 94 9.46 2.40 -4.44
CA LYS A 94 9.80 3.76 -4.88
C LYS A 94 8.66 4.74 -4.63
N GLN A 95 7.41 4.36 -4.95
CA GLN A 95 6.23 5.20 -4.70
C GLN A 95 6.05 5.52 -3.22
N ALA A 96 6.16 4.52 -2.34
CA ALA A 96 6.07 4.74 -0.89
C ALA A 96 7.23 5.59 -0.35
N ARG A 97 8.45 5.40 -0.85
CA ARG A 97 9.59 6.23 -0.48
C ARG A 97 9.39 7.69 -0.88
N ASP A 98 8.81 7.93 -2.05
CA ASP A 98 8.51 9.27 -2.55
C ASP A 98 7.32 9.92 -1.82
N GLY A 99 6.60 9.17 -0.96
CA GLY A 99 5.39 9.64 -0.28
C GLY A 99 4.19 9.78 -1.22
N LYS A 100 4.21 9.11 -2.37
CA LYS A 100 3.12 9.14 -3.34
C LYS A 100 2.14 8.03 -3.02
N TYR A 101 0.89 8.40 -2.80
CA TYR A 101 -0.21 7.47 -2.60
C TYR A 101 -1.42 7.97 -3.38
N TYR A 102 -2.16 7.04 -3.97
CA TYR A 102 -3.35 7.35 -4.75
C TYR A 102 -4.57 7.00 -3.92
N VAL A 103 -5.24 8.01 -3.38
CA VAL A 103 -6.55 7.82 -2.72
C VAL A 103 -7.59 7.68 -3.81
N LEU A 104 -7.84 6.44 -4.26
CA LEU A 104 -8.98 6.02 -5.10
C LEU A 104 -9.25 6.78 -6.41
N LYS A 105 -8.50 7.83 -6.77
CA LYS A 105 -8.63 8.60 -8.01
C LYS A 105 -7.51 8.24 -8.99
N GLN A 106 -7.76 7.12 -9.68
CA GLN A 106 -7.70 6.98 -11.16
C GLN A 106 -6.53 7.59 -11.96
N GLU A 107 -5.29 7.60 -11.47
CA GLU A 107 -4.14 8.01 -12.32
C GLU A 107 -2.98 7.01 -12.39
N SER A 108 -3.11 5.81 -11.82
CA SER A 108 -2.09 4.77 -11.96
C SER A 108 -2.70 3.42 -12.30
N PRO A 109 -2.19 2.67 -13.31
CA PRO A 109 -2.66 1.32 -13.65
C PRO A 109 -2.53 0.32 -12.50
N LEU A 110 -1.83 0.70 -11.43
CA LEU A 110 -1.57 -0.11 -10.25
C LEU A 110 -2.67 -0.04 -9.18
N PHE A 111 -3.77 0.69 -9.45
CA PHE A 111 -4.94 0.79 -8.58
C PHE A 111 -5.63 -0.57 -8.34
N LEU A 112 -5.49 -1.51 -9.29
CA LEU A 112 -6.11 -2.83 -9.21
C LEU A 112 -5.65 -3.59 -7.95
N PHE A 113 -4.38 -3.45 -7.57
CA PHE A 113 -3.85 -4.10 -6.37
C PHE A 113 -4.44 -3.52 -5.09
N GLN A 114 -4.72 -2.22 -5.06
CA GLN A 114 -5.41 -1.61 -3.93
C GLN A 114 -6.85 -2.14 -3.81
N GLY A 115 -7.57 -2.29 -4.93
CA GLY A 115 -8.91 -2.87 -4.94
C GLY A 115 -8.95 -4.33 -4.47
N VAL A 116 -7.96 -5.15 -4.89
CA VAL A 116 -7.81 -6.53 -4.37
C VAL A 116 -7.53 -6.50 -2.87
N GLY A 117 -6.67 -5.58 -2.41
CA GLY A 117 -6.40 -5.39 -0.98
C GLY A 117 -7.63 -4.98 -0.17
N ASP A 118 -8.43 -4.05 -0.70
CA ASP A 118 -9.70 -3.63 -0.11
C ASP A 118 -10.67 -4.80 0.05
N TRP A 119 -10.79 -5.63 -0.98
CA TRP A 119 -11.59 -6.84 -0.94
C TRP A 119 -11.11 -7.83 0.12
N ILE A 120 -9.79 -8.05 0.24
CA ILE A 120 -9.21 -8.92 1.27
C ILE A 120 -9.47 -8.35 2.68
N VAL A 121 -9.22 -7.06 2.89
CA VAL A 121 -9.51 -6.38 4.17
C VAL A 121 -10.98 -6.56 4.55
N GLY A 122 -11.90 -6.45 3.58
CA GLY A 122 -13.33 -6.67 3.77
C GLY A 122 -13.70 -8.11 4.15
N ILE A 123 -13.17 -9.11 3.43
CA ILE A 123 -13.46 -10.53 3.70
C ILE A 123 -12.95 -10.96 5.08
N PHE A 124 -11.75 -10.52 5.44
CA PHE A 124 -11.13 -10.91 6.71
C PHE A 124 -11.48 -9.96 7.86
N ALA A 125 -12.36 -8.97 7.62
CA ALA A 125 -12.76 -7.95 8.58
C ALA A 125 -11.56 -7.35 9.34
N LEU A 126 -10.48 -7.03 8.63
CA LEU A 126 -9.25 -6.54 9.25
C LEU A 126 -9.49 -5.16 9.87
N ASN A 127 -9.25 -5.06 11.18
CA ASN A 127 -9.46 -3.83 11.93
C ASN A 127 -8.24 -2.90 11.80
N LEU A 128 -8.20 -2.13 10.70
CA LEU A 128 -7.17 -1.12 10.49
C LEU A 128 -7.48 0.11 11.35
N ARG A 129 -6.70 0.33 12.41
CA ARG A 129 -6.81 1.55 13.23
C ARG A 129 -6.24 2.72 12.46
N MET A 130 -7.09 3.67 12.10
CA MET A 130 -6.62 4.92 11.48
C MET A 130 -6.18 5.92 12.55
N LYS A 131 -5.00 6.51 12.38
CA LYS A 131 -4.54 7.63 13.19
C LYS A 131 -5.45 8.83 12.90
N ASN A 132 -6.08 9.38 13.94
CA ASN A 132 -7.02 10.49 13.79
C ASN A 132 -6.25 11.82 13.59
N THR A 133 -6.16 12.29 12.35
CA THR A 133 -5.34 13.48 11.98
C THR A 133 -5.97 14.82 12.42
N SER A 134 -7.13 14.84 13.09
CA SER A 134 -7.78 16.09 13.51
C SER A 134 -7.23 16.69 14.82
N ASN A 135 -6.49 15.94 15.64
CA ASN A 135 -6.00 16.44 16.93
C ASN A 135 -4.59 17.05 16.87
N THR A 136 -3.81 16.79 15.82
CA THR A 136 -2.47 17.38 15.68
C THR A 136 -2.47 18.85 15.27
N MET A 137 -3.62 19.43 14.89
CA MET A 137 -3.72 20.89 14.66
C MET A 137 -4.01 21.69 15.93
N ILE A 138 -4.49 21.06 17.01
CA ILE A 138 -4.76 21.77 18.27
C ILE A 138 -3.46 21.90 19.08
N ASP A 139 -2.62 20.86 19.09
CA ASP A 139 -1.39 20.85 19.89
C ASP A 139 -0.35 21.88 19.41
N ASP A 140 -0.22 22.10 18.10
CA ASP A 140 0.68 23.13 17.55
C ASP A 140 0.21 24.57 17.83
N ILE A 141 -1.10 24.79 18.01
CA ILE A 141 -1.65 26.12 18.33
C ILE A 141 -1.53 26.42 19.85
N THR A 142 -1.49 25.39 20.70
CA THR A 142 -1.39 25.56 22.15
C THR A 142 0.03 25.71 22.69
N LEU A 143 1.06 25.49 21.88
CA LEU A 143 2.47 25.68 22.28
C LEU A 143 3.04 27.08 21.92
N GLU A 144 2.22 27.95 21.32
CA GLU A 144 2.56 29.36 21.00
C GLU A 144 1.81 30.39 21.90
N LYS A 145 1.52 30.04 23.16
CA LYS A 145 1.00 31.00 24.16
C LYS A 145 1.78 30.99 25.46
#